data_AF-A0A3R6HB91-F1
#
_entry.id   AF-A0A3R6HB91-F1
#
_cell.length_a   1.000
_cell.length_b   1.000
_cell.length_c   1.000
_cell.angle_alpha   90.00
_cell.angle_beta   90.00
_cell.angle_gamma   90.00
#
_symmetry.space_group_name_H-M   'P 1'
#
loop_
_entity.id
_entity.type
_entity.pdbx_description
1 polymer ?
#
loop_
_entity_poly.entity_id
_entity_poly.type
_entity_poly.pdbx_seq_one_letter_code
_entity_poly.pdbx_strand_id
1 'polypeptide(L)'
;MPLQIVRNDITKMSVDAIVNAANSSLLGGGGVDGCIHRAAGPKLLAECRTLDGCQTGDAKITNAYDLPCNYVIHAVGPIWRGGQFHERELLTSCYEKSLALAKENHCETIAFPLISSGIYGYPKAQTLKVAIDAISAFLMENDMTVYIVIFDKAAYRISSKLFSDIASYIDDHYVETHINKTSEAMRRQKQFREMDLCESISLPEPSNVPLSKAATLEDALQQMDESFSEMLLRKIDESGMTDSQCYKKANIDRKLFSKIKNDKYYKPSKPTVLAFALALELPLPEIQDMLMKAGFALSHSSKFDVIVEYFILKQNYNIYEINEALFAFDQSLIGG
;
A
#
# COMPACT_ATOMS: atom_id res chain seq x y z
N MET A 1 -2.70 -9.98 -2.94
CA MET A 1 -2.42 -9.23 -1.69
C MET A 1 -3.54 -9.50 -0.69
N PRO A 2 -3.21 -9.87 0.56
CA PRO A 2 -4.20 -10.08 1.61
C PRO A 2 -4.83 -8.77 2.14
N LEU A 3 -4.16 -7.61 2.08
CA LEU A 3 -4.75 -6.30 2.40
C LEU A 3 -4.53 -5.29 1.26
N GLN A 4 -5.61 -4.63 0.83
CA GLN A 4 -5.60 -3.65 -0.26
C GLN A 4 -6.30 -2.35 0.16
N ILE A 5 -5.72 -1.21 -0.18
CA ILE A 5 -6.37 0.10 -0.03
C ILE A 5 -6.86 0.51 -1.41
N VAL A 6 -8.17 0.76 -1.55
CA VAL A 6 -8.80 1.04 -2.84
C VAL A 6 -9.66 2.28 -2.77
N ARG A 7 -9.67 3.04 -3.87
CA ARG A 7 -10.59 4.15 -4.06
C ARG A 7 -11.85 3.65 -4.76
N ASN A 8 -12.94 3.50 -4.04
CA ASN A 8 -14.21 3.03 -4.61
C ASN A 8 -15.41 3.47 -3.77
N ASP A 9 -16.61 3.24 -4.29
CA ASP A 9 -17.85 3.22 -3.51
C ASP A 9 -18.01 1.83 -2.89
N ILE A 10 -18.05 1.75 -1.56
CA ILE A 10 -18.18 0.48 -0.84
C ILE A 10 -19.46 -0.27 -1.20
N THR A 11 -20.52 0.44 -1.61
CA THR A 11 -21.79 -0.18 -2.04
C THR A 11 -21.71 -0.85 -3.41
N LYS A 12 -20.58 -0.69 -4.12
CA LYS A 12 -20.30 -1.27 -5.44
C LYS A 12 -19.22 -2.35 -5.39
N MET A 13 -18.68 -2.66 -4.21
CA MET A 13 -17.65 -3.67 -4.05
C MET A 13 -18.26 -5.07 -4.24
N SER A 14 -17.70 -5.84 -5.16
CA SER A 14 -18.04 -7.25 -5.35
C SER A 14 -17.16 -8.10 -4.42
N VAL A 15 -17.61 -8.28 -3.19
CA VAL A 15 -16.94 -9.03 -2.10
C VAL A 15 -17.98 -9.82 -1.32
N ASP A 16 -17.57 -10.73 -0.43
CA ASP A 16 -18.51 -11.54 0.35
C ASP A 16 -19.21 -10.72 1.44
N ALA A 17 -18.47 -9.85 2.12
CA ALA A 17 -19.01 -8.96 3.15
C ALA A 17 -18.53 -7.51 2.99
N ILE A 18 -19.42 -6.56 3.24
CA ILE A 18 -19.04 -5.16 3.46
C ILE A 18 -19.29 -4.76 4.91
N VAL A 19 -18.49 -3.83 5.42
CA VAL A 19 -18.67 -3.28 6.75
C VAL A 19 -19.39 -1.94 6.67
N ASN A 20 -20.41 -1.77 7.50
CA ASN A 20 -21.11 -0.52 7.73
C ASN A 20 -20.56 0.14 8.99
N ALA A 21 -20.14 1.41 8.89
CA ALA A 21 -19.85 2.24 10.06
C ALA A 21 -21.17 2.79 10.63
N ALA A 22 -21.80 2.00 11.49
CA ALA A 22 -23.13 2.24 12.02
C ALA A 22 -23.11 3.05 13.33
N ASN A 23 -24.30 3.49 13.75
CA ASN A 23 -24.54 3.99 15.10
C ASN A 23 -25.21 2.92 15.98
N SER A 24 -25.25 3.13 17.30
CA SER A 24 -25.70 2.13 18.26
C SER A 24 -27.16 1.66 18.08
N SER A 25 -28.00 2.42 17.39
CA SER A 25 -29.38 1.98 17.10
C SER A 25 -29.45 0.91 16.02
N LEU A 26 -28.46 0.85 15.11
CA LEU A 26 -28.50 0.08 13.86
C LEU A 26 -29.65 0.43 12.90
N LEU A 27 -30.41 1.50 13.16
CA LEU A 27 -31.60 1.87 12.37
C LEU A 27 -31.29 2.83 11.22
N GLY A 28 -30.07 2.75 10.68
CA GLY A 28 -29.55 3.64 9.65
C GLY A 28 -29.15 5.03 10.16
N GLY A 29 -28.68 5.86 9.23
CA GLY A 29 -28.09 7.15 9.53
C GLY A 29 -27.61 7.91 8.29
N GLY A 30 -26.69 8.84 8.49
CA GLY A 30 -26.02 9.59 7.42
C GLY A 30 -24.74 8.90 6.91
N GLY A 31 -23.99 9.56 6.02
CA GLY A 31 -22.69 9.06 5.55
C GLY A 31 -22.77 7.69 4.87
N VAL A 32 -21.79 6.83 5.15
CA VAL A 32 -21.70 5.48 4.57
C VAL A 32 -22.88 4.59 4.98
N ASP A 33 -23.38 4.72 6.21
CA ASP A 33 -24.53 4.00 6.74
C ASP A 33 -25.79 4.27 5.90
N GLY A 34 -26.07 5.55 5.64
CA GLY A 34 -27.15 5.95 4.75
C GLY A 34 -26.97 5.47 3.31
N CYS A 35 -25.74 5.45 2.78
CA CYS A 35 -25.47 4.92 1.44
C CYS A 35 -25.74 3.41 1.35
N ILE A 36 -25.28 2.64 2.34
CA ILE A 36 -25.49 1.19 2.42
C ILE A 36 -26.99 0.88 2.54
N HIS A 37 -27.73 1.55 3.44
CA HIS A 37 -29.18 1.34 3.57
C HIS A 37 -29.96 1.68 2.30
N ARG A 38 -29.57 2.74 1.58
CA ARG A 38 -30.22 3.08 0.29
C ARG A 38 -29.93 2.04 -0.79
N ALA A 39 -28.70 1.52 -0.84
CA ALA A 39 -28.29 0.55 -1.84
C ALA A 39 -28.81 -0.87 -1.58
N ALA A 40 -28.90 -1.28 -0.32
CA ALA A 40 -29.42 -2.60 0.08
C ALA A 40 -30.96 -2.70 0.02
N GLY A 41 -31.65 -1.56 0.00
CA GLY A 41 -33.11 -1.51 0.01
C GLY A 41 -33.73 -1.66 1.41
N PRO A 42 -35.07 -1.56 1.51
CA PRO A 42 -35.77 -1.43 2.79
C PRO A 42 -35.71 -2.69 3.68
N LYS A 43 -35.38 -3.85 3.10
CA LYS A 43 -35.29 -5.11 3.85
C LYS A 43 -34.12 -5.11 4.84
N LEU A 44 -33.03 -4.42 4.53
CA LEU A 44 -31.91 -4.26 5.46
C LEU A 44 -32.34 -3.61 6.77
N LEU A 45 -33.10 -2.52 6.69
CA LEU A 45 -33.62 -1.87 7.89
C LEU A 45 -34.60 -2.76 8.68
N ALA A 46 -35.36 -3.60 7.98
CA ALA A 46 -36.29 -4.52 8.63
C ALA A 46 -35.55 -5.59 9.46
N GLU A 47 -34.44 -6.14 8.94
CA GLU A 47 -33.58 -7.06 9.69
C GLU A 47 -32.80 -6.36 10.80
N CYS A 48 -32.27 -5.15 10.58
CA CYS A 48 -31.60 -4.40 11.65
C CYS A 48 -32.49 -4.19 12.89
N ARG A 49 -33.81 -4.06 12.70
CA ARG A 49 -34.77 -3.93 13.82
C ARG A 49 -34.86 -5.17 14.69
N THR A 50 -34.50 -6.36 14.18
CA THR A 50 -34.50 -7.60 14.96
C THR A 50 -33.21 -7.80 15.74
N LEU A 51 -32.22 -6.90 15.58
CA LEU A 51 -30.92 -7.01 16.23
C LEU A 51 -30.84 -6.27 17.58
N ASP A 52 -31.83 -5.48 17.97
CA ASP A 52 -31.84 -4.71 19.23
C ASP A 52 -30.62 -3.80 19.43
N GLY A 53 -30.17 -3.13 18.36
CA GLY A 53 -29.04 -2.20 18.39
C GLY A 53 -27.68 -2.88 18.55
N CYS A 54 -26.62 -2.12 18.82
CA CYS A 54 -25.26 -2.63 18.99
C CYS A 54 -24.42 -1.69 19.87
N GLN A 55 -23.60 -2.26 20.75
CA GLN A 55 -22.72 -1.47 21.62
C GLN A 55 -21.53 -0.91 20.84
N THR A 56 -20.98 0.21 21.31
CA THR A 56 -19.71 0.74 20.77
C THR A 56 -18.59 -0.26 20.98
N GLY A 57 -17.74 -0.45 19.97
CA GLY A 57 -16.70 -1.49 19.97
C GLY A 57 -17.23 -2.88 19.62
N ASP A 58 -18.47 -2.98 19.14
CA ASP A 58 -19.11 -4.23 18.77
C ASP A 58 -19.62 -4.21 17.33
N ALA A 59 -19.93 -5.40 16.80
CA ALA A 59 -20.43 -5.57 15.44
C ALA A 59 -21.53 -6.63 15.37
N LYS A 60 -22.48 -6.47 14.43
CA LYS A 60 -23.53 -7.45 14.13
C LYS A 60 -23.64 -7.67 12.63
N ILE A 61 -24.11 -8.83 12.21
CA ILE A 61 -24.20 -9.21 10.79
C ILE A 61 -25.65 -9.35 10.33
N THR A 62 -25.91 -8.99 9.08
CA THR A 62 -27.19 -9.15 8.39
C THR A 62 -26.95 -9.63 6.96
N ASN A 63 -28.02 -10.01 6.25
CA ASN A 63 -27.97 -10.21 4.80
C ASN A 63 -27.77 -8.87 4.09
N ALA A 64 -27.15 -8.89 2.90
CA ALA A 64 -26.86 -7.67 2.15
C ALA A 64 -27.96 -7.21 1.17
N TYR A 65 -28.95 -8.06 0.90
CA TYR A 65 -30.12 -7.76 0.06
C TYR A 65 -29.74 -7.32 -1.37
N ASP A 66 -30.03 -6.08 -1.76
CA ASP A 66 -29.83 -5.60 -3.13
C ASP A 66 -28.36 -5.19 -3.41
N LEU A 67 -27.46 -5.30 -2.42
CA LEU A 67 -26.04 -5.06 -2.58
C LEU A 67 -25.33 -6.22 -3.33
N PRO A 68 -24.22 -5.94 -4.04
CA PRO A 68 -23.41 -6.97 -4.73
C PRO A 68 -22.49 -7.74 -3.76
N CYS A 69 -22.98 -8.10 -2.58
CA CYS A 69 -22.29 -8.91 -1.58
C CYS A 69 -23.28 -9.85 -0.86
N ASN A 70 -22.79 -10.74 -0.02
CA ASN A 70 -23.65 -11.66 0.73
C ASN A 70 -24.11 -11.04 2.06
N TYR A 71 -23.18 -10.36 2.75
CA TYR A 71 -23.42 -9.86 4.10
C TYR A 71 -23.08 -8.38 4.27
N VAL A 72 -23.77 -7.75 5.23
CA VAL A 72 -23.41 -6.44 5.80
C VAL A 72 -23.08 -6.63 7.27
N ILE A 73 -21.87 -6.25 7.66
CA ILE A 73 -21.43 -6.26 9.06
C ILE A 73 -21.50 -4.83 9.61
N HIS A 74 -22.41 -4.59 10.53
CA HIS A 74 -22.66 -3.29 11.15
C HIS A 74 -21.77 -3.12 12.38
N ALA A 75 -20.68 -2.37 12.24
CA ALA A 75 -19.75 -2.08 13.32
C ALA A 75 -20.00 -0.69 13.91
N VAL A 76 -20.08 -0.59 15.24
CA VAL A 76 -20.33 0.68 15.94
C VAL A 76 -19.04 1.23 16.52
N GLY A 77 -18.39 2.12 15.77
CA GLY A 77 -17.16 2.78 16.19
C GLY A 77 -17.36 3.79 17.33
N PRO A 78 -16.28 4.19 18.03
CA PRO A 78 -16.34 5.22 19.06
C PRO A 78 -16.42 6.63 18.47
N ILE A 79 -17.04 7.55 19.21
CA ILE A 79 -16.96 8.99 18.95
C ILE A 79 -15.63 9.50 19.51
N TRP A 80 -14.87 10.25 18.71
CA TRP A 80 -13.59 10.81 19.14
C TRP A 80 -13.76 11.88 20.21
N ARG A 81 -13.10 11.68 21.36
CA ARG A 81 -13.10 12.61 22.49
C ARG A 81 -11.69 12.92 22.97
N GLY A 82 -10.73 12.94 22.05
CA GLY A 82 -9.33 13.27 22.34
C GLY A 82 -8.45 12.08 22.69
N GLY A 83 -8.95 10.84 22.61
CA GLY A 83 -8.13 9.62 22.75
C GLY A 83 -7.89 9.18 24.19
N GLN A 84 -8.69 9.67 25.14
CA GLN A 84 -8.55 9.38 26.58
C GLN A 84 -9.68 8.50 27.14
N PHE A 85 -10.58 8.02 26.27
CA PHE A 85 -11.80 7.28 26.63
C PHE A 85 -11.84 5.91 25.94
N HIS A 86 -10.67 5.27 25.84
CA HIS A 86 -10.50 3.96 25.19
C HIS A 86 -10.92 3.91 23.73
N GLU A 87 -10.90 5.04 23.01
CA GLU A 87 -11.36 5.09 21.62
C GLU A 87 -10.50 4.20 20.71
N ARG A 88 -9.20 4.06 20.99
CA ARG A 88 -8.33 3.20 20.19
C ARG A 88 -8.73 1.74 20.35
N GLU A 89 -8.95 1.29 21.58
CA GLU A 89 -9.31 -0.08 21.94
C GLU A 89 -10.69 -0.44 21.38
N LEU A 90 -11.67 0.46 21.52
CA LEU A 90 -13.01 0.28 20.96
C LEU A 90 -12.99 0.23 19.43
N LEU A 91 -12.21 1.09 18.78
CA LEU A 91 -12.05 1.06 17.33
C LEU A 91 -11.34 -0.22 16.85
N THR A 92 -10.31 -0.66 17.57
CA THR A 92 -9.61 -1.94 17.31
C THR A 92 -10.59 -3.11 17.39
N SER A 93 -11.39 -3.17 18.45
CA SER A 93 -12.42 -4.20 18.65
C SER A 93 -13.46 -4.22 17.52
N CYS A 94 -13.80 -3.07 16.92
CA CYS A 94 -14.70 -3.04 15.76
C CYS A 94 -14.13 -3.82 14.57
N TYR A 95 -12.83 -3.63 14.26
CA TYR A 95 -12.17 -4.35 13.18
C TYR A 95 -12.06 -5.84 13.49
N GLU A 96 -11.59 -6.19 14.69
CA GLU A 96 -11.42 -7.58 15.13
C GLU A 96 -12.74 -8.37 15.07
N LYS A 97 -13.82 -7.82 15.62
CA LYS A 97 -15.12 -8.49 15.62
C LYS A 97 -15.74 -8.58 14.23
N SER A 98 -15.53 -7.58 13.39
CA SER A 98 -16.00 -7.64 12.01
C SER A 98 -15.28 -8.74 11.22
N LEU A 99 -13.96 -8.86 11.39
CA LEU A 99 -13.16 -9.93 10.76
C LEU A 99 -13.55 -11.31 11.31
N ALA A 100 -13.82 -11.42 12.61
CA ALA A 100 -14.30 -12.65 13.24
C ALA A 100 -15.66 -13.07 12.66
N LEU A 101 -16.64 -12.16 12.59
CA LEU A 101 -17.95 -12.44 11.99
C LEU A 101 -17.84 -12.87 10.52
N ALA A 102 -16.99 -12.22 9.74
CA ALA A 102 -16.76 -12.61 8.35
C ALA A 102 -16.17 -14.02 8.24
N LYS A 103 -15.19 -14.35 9.08
CA LYS A 103 -14.59 -15.69 9.14
C LYS A 103 -15.62 -16.75 9.57
N GLU A 104 -16.42 -16.47 10.59
CA GLU A 104 -17.50 -17.36 11.06
C GLU A 104 -18.54 -17.64 9.99
N ASN A 105 -18.76 -16.68 9.08
CA ASN A 105 -19.68 -16.81 7.94
C ASN A 105 -18.96 -17.23 6.64
N HIS A 106 -17.75 -17.77 6.75
CA HIS A 106 -16.96 -18.31 5.64
C HIS A 106 -16.71 -17.32 4.49
N CYS A 107 -16.61 -16.02 4.78
CA CYS A 107 -16.23 -15.02 3.80
C CYS A 107 -14.74 -15.14 3.45
N GLU A 108 -14.41 -15.12 2.16
CA GLU A 108 -13.03 -15.04 1.67
C GLU A 108 -12.60 -13.58 1.47
N THR A 109 -13.55 -12.68 1.26
CA THR A 109 -13.32 -11.25 0.97
C THR A 109 -14.19 -10.34 1.83
N ILE A 110 -13.59 -9.27 2.36
CA ILE A 110 -14.29 -8.25 3.16
C ILE A 110 -13.82 -6.84 2.83
N ALA A 111 -14.76 -5.89 2.75
CA ALA A 111 -14.46 -4.47 2.53
C ALA A 111 -14.86 -3.60 3.72
N PHE A 112 -13.92 -2.78 4.20
CA PHE A 112 -14.08 -1.83 5.30
C PHE A 112 -14.10 -0.39 4.80
N PRO A 113 -14.98 0.47 5.31
CA PRO A 113 -14.76 1.91 5.30
C PRO A 113 -13.76 2.27 6.43
N LEU A 114 -13.29 3.52 6.48
CA LEU A 114 -12.61 4.04 7.66
C LEU A 114 -13.62 4.33 8.78
N ILE A 115 -13.80 3.36 9.67
CA ILE A 115 -14.76 3.44 10.78
C ILE A 115 -14.43 4.66 11.68
N SER A 116 -15.44 5.42 12.09
CA SER A 116 -15.32 6.63 12.91
C SER A 116 -14.62 7.86 12.29
N SER A 117 -14.04 7.78 11.08
CA SER A 117 -13.28 8.90 10.48
C SER A 117 -14.14 9.99 9.83
N GLY A 118 -15.47 9.84 9.86
CA GLY A 118 -16.45 10.76 9.31
C GLY A 118 -17.08 11.63 10.40
N ILE A 119 -18.39 11.47 10.61
CA ILE A 119 -19.19 12.24 11.58
C ILE A 119 -18.63 12.11 13.02
N TYR A 120 -18.08 10.95 13.37
CA TYR A 120 -17.52 10.69 14.70
C TYR A 120 -16.15 11.34 14.94
N GLY A 121 -15.58 11.99 13.93
CA GLY A 121 -14.45 12.91 14.09
C GLY A 121 -13.11 12.27 14.45
N TYR A 122 -12.97 10.94 14.37
CA TYR A 122 -11.71 10.27 14.63
C TYR A 122 -10.65 10.73 13.60
N PRO A 123 -9.46 11.19 14.04
CA PRO A 123 -8.41 11.61 13.12
C PRO A 123 -8.10 10.53 12.07
N LYS A 124 -8.15 10.89 10.79
CA LYS A 124 -8.09 9.92 9.68
C LYS A 124 -6.80 9.11 9.68
N ALA A 125 -5.65 9.76 9.85
CA ALA A 125 -4.35 9.08 9.95
C ALA A 125 -4.30 8.08 11.12
N GLN A 126 -4.85 8.45 12.29
CA GLN A 126 -4.90 7.52 13.43
C GLN A 126 -5.90 6.38 13.19
N THR A 127 -7.02 6.66 12.54
CA THR A 127 -8.02 5.64 12.19
C THR A 127 -7.45 4.60 11.24
N LEU A 128 -6.76 5.06 10.19
CA LEU A 128 -6.13 4.19 9.20
C LEU A 128 -5.05 3.32 9.84
N LYS A 129 -4.24 3.89 10.74
CA LYS A 129 -3.26 3.13 11.52
C LYS A 129 -3.92 2.03 12.35
N VAL A 130 -4.99 2.33 13.08
CA VAL A 130 -5.73 1.32 13.87
C VAL A 130 -6.32 0.23 12.97
N ALA A 131 -6.87 0.60 11.81
CA ALA A 131 -7.40 -0.35 10.85
C ALA A 131 -6.31 -1.32 10.34
N ILE A 132 -5.18 -0.76 9.89
CA ILE A 132 -4.03 -1.53 9.39
C ILE A 132 -3.48 -2.46 10.48
N ASP A 133 -3.27 -1.94 11.69
CA ASP A 133 -2.72 -2.71 12.82
C ASP A 133 -3.62 -3.94 13.10
N ALA A 134 -4.94 -3.71 13.25
CA ALA A 134 -5.90 -4.76 13.58
C ALA A 134 -6.06 -5.80 12.44
N ILE A 135 -6.18 -5.33 11.20
CA ILE A 135 -6.32 -6.21 10.02
C ILE A 135 -5.05 -7.03 9.82
N SER A 136 -3.87 -6.42 9.94
CA SER A 136 -2.59 -7.12 9.76
C SER A 136 -2.41 -8.20 10.81
N ALA A 137 -2.74 -7.92 12.07
CA ALA A 137 -2.70 -8.90 13.14
C ALA A 137 -3.61 -10.11 12.83
N PHE A 138 -4.84 -9.86 12.36
CA PHE A 138 -5.76 -10.93 11.96
C PHE A 138 -5.22 -11.76 10.78
N LEU A 139 -4.65 -11.11 9.76
CA LEU A 139 -4.15 -11.79 8.54
C LEU A 139 -2.90 -12.63 8.77
N MET A 140 -2.17 -12.43 9.87
CA MET A 140 -1.06 -13.32 10.23
C MET A 140 -1.54 -14.75 10.45
N GLU A 141 -2.69 -14.92 11.09
CA GLU A 141 -3.25 -16.22 11.48
C GLU A 141 -4.34 -16.73 10.55
N ASN A 142 -4.86 -15.86 9.67
CA ASN A 142 -6.01 -16.15 8.83
C ASN A 142 -5.73 -15.81 7.37
N ASP A 143 -6.34 -16.55 6.45
CA ASP A 143 -6.28 -16.26 5.02
C ASP A 143 -7.61 -15.62 4.59
N MET A 144 -7.57 -14.32 4.27
CA MET A 144 -8.72 -13.53 3.83
C MET A 144 -8.20 -12.35 3.00
N THR A 145 -8.97 -11.90 2.02
CA THR A 145 -8.66 -10.67 1.28
C THR A 145 -9.45 -9.51 1.88
N VAL A 146 -8.76 -8.52 2.41
CA VAL A 146 -9.35 -7.37 3.09
C VAL A 146 -9.12 -6.11 2.26
N TYR A 147 -10.19 -5.32 2.08
CA TYR A 147 -10.15 -4.04 1.38
C TYR A 147 -10.44 -2.91 2.36
N ILE A 148 -9.60 -1.87 2.36
CA ILE A 148 -9.94 -0.56 2.95
C ILE A 148 -10.41 0.34 1.82
N VAL A 149 -11.70 0.66 1.81
CA VAL A 149 -12.37 1.43 0.77
C VAL A 149 -12.45 2.89 1.18
N ILE A 150 -11.81 3.75 0.39
CA ILE A 150 -11.75 5.19 0.63
C ILE A 150 -12.54 5.91 -0.48
N PHE A 151 -13.56 6.68 -0.09
CA PHE A 151 -14.43 7.36 -1.05
C PHE A 151 -13.83 8.68 -1.59
N ASP A 152 -13.12 9.46 -0.76
CA ASP A 152 -12.69 10.84 -1.08
C ASP A 152 -11.16 11.05 -0.91
N LYS A 153 -10.56 11.84 -1.82
CA LYS A 153 -9.15 12.30 -1.77
C LYS A 153 -8.85 13.05 -0.46
N ALA A 154 -9.79 13.85 0.06
CA ALA A 154 -9.60 14.59 1.31
C ALA A 154 -9.66 13.71 2.57
N ALA A 155 -10.02 12.42 2.44
CA ALA A 155 -9.86 11.45 3.52
C ALA A 155 -8.41 11.06 3.76
N TYR A 156 -7.55 11.34 2.79
CA TYR A 156 -6.17 10.92 2.73
C TYR A 156 -5.16 11.96 3.23
N ARG A 157 -5.58 12.86 4.12
CA ARG A 157 -4.59 13.71 4.78
C ARG A 157 -3.84 12.84 5.79
N ILE A 158 -2.76 12.22 5.28
CA ILE A 158 -1.55 11.89 6.04
C ILE A 158 -1.34 13.00 7.06
N SER A 159 -0.81 12.67 8.26
CA SER A 159 -0.47 13.72 9.22
C SER A 159 0.23 14.86 8.46
N SER A 160 -0.29 16.08 8.55
CA SER A 160 0.19 17.19 7.69
C SER A 160 1.70 17.36 7.78
N LYS A 161 2.27 16.96 8.92
CA LYS A 161 3.69 16.82 9.18
C LYS A 161 4.37 15.76 8.30
N LEU A 162 3.95 14.49 8.33
CA LEU A 162 4.57 13.44 7.50
C LEU A 162 4.44 13.74 6.00
N PHE A 163 3.31 14.30 5.56
CA PHE A 163 3.17 14.74 4.16
C PHE A 163 4.13 15.88 3.82
N SER A 164 4.26 16.89 4.69
CA SER A 164 5.22 17.99 4.51
C SER A 164 6.67 17.50 4.53
N ASP A 165 6.98 16.54 5.40
CA ASP A 165 8.33 15.99 5.53
C ASP A 165 8.70 15.17 4.28
N ILE A 166 7.76 14.35 3.77
CA ILE A 166 7.97 13.61 2.51
C ILE A 166 8.00 14.56 1.32
N ALA A 167 7.14 15.59 1.28
CA ALA A 167 7.14 16.59 0.21
C ALA A 167 8.47 17.36 0.19
N SER A 168 8.95 17.83 1.34
CA SER A 168 10.27 18.49 1.45
C SER A 168 11.39 17.54 1.04
N TYR A 169 11.34 16.28 1.46
CA TYR A 169 12.34 15.29 1.08
C TYR A 169 12.32 15.02 -0.44
N ILE A 170 11.14 14.93 -1.04
CA ILE A 170 11.01 14.85 -2.49
C ILE A 170 11.59 16.12 -3.10
N ASP A 171 11.23 17.32 -2.67
CA ASP A 171 11.75 18.57 -3.26
C ASP A 171 13.30 18.68 -3.17
N ASP A 172 13.90 18.25 -2.05
CA ASP A 172 15.35 18.26 -1.82
C ASP A 172 16.09 17.21 -2.67
N HIS A 173 15.49 16.04 -2.88
CA HIS A 173 16.10 14.90 -3.57
C HIS A 173 15.63 14.71 -5.02
N TYR A 174 14.57 15.41 -5.43
CA TYR A 174 13.93 15.40 -6.74
C TYR A 174 14.03 16.81 -7.32
N VAL A 175 15.25 17.21 -7.70
CA VAL A 175 15.53 18.51 -8.33
C VAL A 175 14.51 18.77 -9.44
N GLU A 176 13.65 19.77 -9.24
CA GLU A 176 12.69 20.25 -10.23
C GLU A 176 13.39 20.81 -11.46
N THR A 177 13.76 19.93 -12.38
CA THR A 177 14.07 20.31 -13.76
C THR A 177 12.80 20.64 -14.57
N HIS A 178 11.63 20.76 -13.93
CA HIS A 178 10.33 20.87 -14.61
C HIS A 178 9.42 22.02 -14.14
N ILE A 179 9.87 22.98 -13.31
CA ILE A 179 9.12 24.24 -13.09
C ILE A 179 9.40 25.32 -14.15
N ASN A 180 10.44 25.21 -14.98
CA ASN A 180 10.79 26.28 -15.94
C ASN A 180 10.75 25.91 -17.43
N LYS A 181 9.96 24.91 -17.85
CA LYS A 181 9.80 24.62 -19.29
C LYS A 181 8.82 25.55 -20.03
N THR A 182 8.00 26.33 -19.33
CA THR A 182 7.13 27.34 -19.98
C THR A 182 7.77 28.72 -20.04
N SER A 183 8.77 29.00 -19.20
CA SER A 183 9.44 30.30 -19.05
C SER A 183 10.81 30.38 -19.73
N GLU A 184 11.49 29.24 -20.00
CA GLU A 184 12.75 29.24 -20.77
C GLU A 184 12.57 29.11 -22.29
N ALA A 185 11.45 28.52 -22.75
CA ALA A 185 11.16 28.38 -24.18
C ALA A 185 10.98 29.74 -24.88
N MET A 186 10.40 30.74 -24.19
CA MET A 186 10.26 32.11 -24.71
C MET A 186 11.54 32.95 -24.58
N ARG A 187 12.48 32.60 -23.69
CA ARG A 187 13.76 33.30 -23.57
C ARG A 187 14.80 32.83 -24.59
N ARG A 188 14.84 31.53 -24.90
CA ARG A 188 15.75 30.97 -25.92
C ARG A 188 15.38 31.35 -27.36
N GLN A 189 14.10 31.64 -27.64
CA GLN A 189 13.67 32.04 -28.98
C GLN A 189 14.08 33.48 -29.37
N LYS A 190 14.46 34.32 -28.40
CA LYS A 190 14.86 35.72 -28.64
C LYS A 190 16.38 35.92 -28.74
N GLN A 191 17.19 34.91 -28.45
CA GLN A 191 18.65 35.01 -28.39
C GLN A 191 19.39 34.22 -29.49
N PHE A 192 18.65 33.49 -30.34
CA PHE A 192 19.19 32.74 -31.49
C PHE A 192 19.03 33.47 -32.84
N ARG A 193 18.78 34.79 -32.79
CA ARG A 193 18.61 35.63 -33.98
C ARG A 193 19.69 36.71 -34.08
N GLU A 194 20.91 36.40 -33.69
CA GLU A 194 22.06 37.23 -34.07
C GLU A 194 23.35 36.40 -33.97
N MET A 195 24.09 36.42 -35.08
CA MET A 195 25.48 35.99 -35.26
C MET A 195 25.75 34.53 -35.68
N ASP A 196 25.54 34.30 -36.98
CA ASP A 196 26.44 33.51 -37.83
C ASP A 196 27.91 33.96 -37.62
N LEU A 197 28.83 33.01 -37.43
CA LEU A 197 30.06 32.95 -38.23
C LEU A 197 30.68 31.53 -38.17
N CYS A 198 31.06 31.05 -39.36
CA CYS A 198 31.68 29.77 -39.69
C CYS A 198 33.08 29.60 -39.06
N GLU A 199 33.42 28.39 -38.61
CA GLU A 199 34.76 27.81 -38.86
C GLU A 199 34.76 26.27 -38.70
N SER A 200 35.33 25.60 -39.70
CA SER A 200 35.51 24.16 -39.83
C SER A 200 36.65 23.65 -38.95
N ILE A 201 36.42 22.66 -38.09
CA ILE A 201 37.49 21.92 -37.39
C ILE A 201 37.25 20.41 -37.50
N SER A 202 38.30 19.73 -37.98
CA SER A 202 38.41 18.29 -38.25
C SER A 202 38.41 17.45 -36.96
N LEU A 203 37.71 16.31 -36.97
CA LEU A 203 37.68 15.32 -35.88
C LEU A 203 38.95 14.43 -35.91
N PRO A 204 39.61 14.13 -34.77
CA PRO A 204 40.62 13.08 -34.70
C PRO A 204 39.99 11.70 -34.51
N GLU A 205 40.61 10.67 -35.12
CA GLU A 205 40.20 9.27 -35.02
C GLU A 205 40.36 8.65 -33.62
N PRO A 206 39.56 7.62 -33.27
CA PRO A 206 39.58 6.98 -31.96
C PRO A 206 40.85 6.14 -31.76
N SER A 207 41.55 6.41 -30.68
CA SER A 207 42.69 5.64 -30.20
C SER A 207 42.27 4.24 -29.71
N ASN A 208 42.91 3.22 -30.27
CA ASN A 208 42.84 1.82 -29.82
C ASN A 208 43.34 1.71 -28.36
N VAL A 209 42.43 1.46 -27.43
CA VAL A 209 42.77 0.93 -26.10
C VAL A 209 42.65 -0.59 -26.16
N PRO A 210 43.65 -1.39 -25.72
CA PRO A 210 43.57 -2.84 -25.78
C PRO A 210 42.51 -3.36 -24.81
N LEU A 211 41.50 -4.04 -25.34
CA LEU A 211 40.55 -4.85 -24.55
C LEU A 211 41.34 -5.97 -23.85
N SER A 212 41.52 -5.86 -22.54
CA SER A 212 42.09 -6.92 -21.73
C SER A 212 41.17 -8.16 -21.81
N LYS A 213 41.76 -9.30 -22.22
CA LYS A 213 41.22 -10.67 -22.22
C LYS A 213 39.76 -10.82 -21.75
N ALA A 214 38.83 -10.81 -22.71
CA ALA A 214 37.48 -11.27 -22.46
C ALA A 214 37.52 -12.75 -22.02
N ALA A 215 37.08 -13.00 -20.77
CA ALA A 215 36.67 -14.33 -20.33
C ALA A 215 35.62 -14.86 -21.32
N THR A 216 35.64 -16.16 -21.61
CA THR A 216 34.66 -16.71 -22.56
C THR A 216 33.25 -16.56 -21.99
N LEU A 217 32.23 -16.53 -22.85
CA LEU A 217 30.83 -16.48 -22.39
C LEU A 217 30.52 -17.65 -21.44
N GLU A 218 31.16 -18.79 -21.66
CA GLU A 218 31.10 -19.98 -20.80
C GLU A 218 31.67 -19.68 -19.39
N ASP A 219 32.82 -19.03 -19.29
CA ASP A 219 33.44 -18.63 -18.02
C ASP A 219 32.57 -17.60 -17.27
N ALA A 220 31.95 -16.67 -18.00
CA ALA A 220 31.03 -15.68 -17.44
C ALA A 220 29.72 -16.30 -16.93
N LEU A 221 29.23 -17.36 -17.58
CA LEU A 221 28.03 -18.11 -17.15
C LEU A 221 28.31 -19.08 -15.98
N GLN A 222 29.58 -19.49 -15.78
CA GLN A 222 29.97 -20.30 -14.62
C GLN A 222 30.20 -19.48 -13.34
N GLN A 223 30.42 -18.16 -13.46
CA GLN A 223 30.58 -17.22 -12.34
C GLN A 223 29.28 -16.48 -11.98
N MET A 224 28.11 -17.02 -12.33
CA MET A 224 26.85 -16.35 -12.04
C MET A 224 26.62 -16.24 -10.52
N ASP A 225 26.40 -15.00 -10.06
CA ASP A 225 26.03 -14.68 -8.69
C ASP A 225 24.72 -15.38 -8.27
N GLU A 226 24.49 -15.46 -6.95
CA GLU A 226 23.21 -15.94 -6.41
C GLU A 226 22.02 -15.17 -7.00
N SER A 227 20.98 -15.89 -7.37
CA SER A 227 19.74 -15.30 -7.89
C SER A 227 18.95 -14.57 -6.79
N PHE A 228 18.00 -13.71 -7.18
CA PHE A 228 17.07 -13.08 -6.24
C PHE A 228 16.35 -14.12 -5.37
N SER A 229 15.82 -15.20 -5.97
CA SER A 229 15.08 -16.23 -5.24
C SER A 229 15.97 -16.93 -4.21
N GLU A 230 17.24 -17.20 -4.53
CA GLU A 230 18.20 -17.80 -3.60
C GLU A 230 18.55 -16.86 -2.44
N MET A 231 18.83 -15.58 -2.74
CA MET A 231 19.09 -14.57 -1.71
C MET A 231 17.87 -14.40 -0.79
N LEU A 232 16.67 -14.35 -1.37
CA LEU A 232 15.42 -14.21 -0.61
C LEU A 232 15.25 -15.35 0.38
N LEU A 233 15.38 -16.61 -0.06
CA LEU A 233 15.23 -17.77 0.82
C LEU A 233 16.31 -17.80 1.91
N ARG A 234 17.56 -17.50 1.57
CA ARG A 234 18.65 -17.37 2.54
C ARG A 234 18.35 -16.30 3.59
N LYS A 235 17.83 -15.14 3.17
CA LYS A 235 17.47 -14.04 4.08
C LYS A 235 16.27 -14.36 4.96
N ILE A 236 15.30 -15.13 4.46
CA ILE A 236 14.19 -15.65 5.28
C ILE A 236 14.74 -16.54 6.39
N ASP A 237 15.62 -17.48 6.06
CA ASP A 237 16.25 -18.37 7.04
C ASP A 237 17.10 -17.60 8.07
N GLU A 238 17.90 -16.63 7.62
CA GLU A 238 18.71 -15.74 8.49
C GLU A 238 17.85 -14.92 9.46
N SER A 239 16.67 -14.49 9.03
CA SER A 239 15.73 -13.71 9.85
C SER A 239 14.99 -14.55 10.92
N GLY A 240 15.04 -15.88 10.81
CA GLY A 240 14.28 -16.79 11.66
C GLY A 240 12.77 -16.79 11.41
N MET A 241 12.30 -16.13 10.34
CA MET A 241 10.89 -16.12 9.95
C MET A 241 10.53 -17.39 9.18
N THR A 242 9.29 -17.85 9.34
CA THR A 242 8.74 -18.85 8.42
C THR A 242 8.41 -18.22 7.07
N ASP A 243 8.44 -19.02 6.01
CA ASP A 243 7.93 -18.64 4.68
C ASP A 243 6.56 -17.94 4.77
N SER A 244 5.67 -18.49 5.62
CA SER A 244 4.32 -17.97 5.81
C SER A 244 4.28 -16.57 6.41
N GLN A 245 5.13 -16.32 7.41
CA GLN A 245 5.24 -15.00 8.00
C GLN A 245 5.84 -14.00 7.00
N CYS A 246 6.84 -14.43 6.23
CA CYS A 246 7.52 -13.56 5.26
C CYS A 246 6.55 -13.04 4.19
N TYR A 247 5.83 -13.92 3.47
CA TYR A 247 4.93 -13.44 2.41
C TYR A 247 3.73 -12.67 2.95
N LYS A 248 3.22 -13.02 4.14
CA LYS A 248 2.13 -12.27 4.79
C LYS A 248 2.58 -10.86 5.20
N LYS A 249 3.77 -10.74 5.79
CA LYS A 249 4.37 -9.45 6.15
C LYS A 249 4.73 -8.61 4.92
N ALA A 250 5.12 -9.24 3.83
CA ALA A 250 5.33 -8.60 2.53
C ALA A 250 4.02 -8.23 1.80
N ASN A 251 2.85 -8.52 2.38
CA ASN A 251 1.54 -8.34 1.74
C ASN A 251 1.44 -9.06 0.37
N ILE A 252 2.11 -10.20 0.21
CA ILE A 252 2.16 -10.97 -1.04
C ILE A 252 1.27 -12.21 -0.92
N ASP A 253 0.60 -12.56 -2.02
CA ASP A 253 -0.22 -13.78 -2.10
C ASP A 253 0.64 -15.05 -2.02
N ARG A 254 0.14 -16.07 -1.31
CA ARG A 254 0.83 -17.36 -1.14
C ARG A 254 1.17 -18.03 -2.48
N LYS A 255 0.32 -17.94 -3.50
CA LYS A 255 0.58 -18.52 -4.83
C LYS A 255 1.71 -17.79 -5.53
N LEU A 256 1.79 -16.47 -5.39
CA LEU A 256 2.89 -15.68 -5.94
C LEU A 256 4.21 -16.05 -5.25
N PHE A 257 4.23 -16.13 -3.92
CA PHE A 257 5.41 -16.58 -3.18
C PHE A 257 5.84 -17.99 -3.60
N SER A 258 4.90 -18.92 -3.77
CA SER A 258 5.21 -20.28 -4.22
C SER A 258 5.84 -20.32 -5.61
N LYS A 259 5.48 -19.41 -6.53
CA LYS A 259 6.14 -19.31 -7.84
C LYS A 259 7.58 -18.85 -7.70
N ILE A 260 7.83 -17.82 -6.88
CA ILE A 260 9.18 -17.31 -6.61
C ILE A 260 10.06 -18.39 -5.99
N LYS A 261 9.53 -19.13 -5.02
CA LYS A 261 10.25 -20.21 -4.33
C LYS A 261 10.64 -21.38 -5.25
N ASN A 262 9.76 -21.74 -6.19
CA ASN A 262 9.96 -22.92 -7.05
C ASN A 262 10.67 -22.63 -8.37
N ASP A 263 10.84 -21.36 -8.73
CA ASP A 263 11.51 -20.93 -9.96
C ASP A 263 12.73 -20.05 -9.62
N LYS A 264 13.92 -20.64 -9.74
CA LYS A 264 15.21 -19.98 -9.51
C LYS A 264 15.41 -18.76 -10.44
N TYR A 265 14.82 -18.79 -11.62
CA TYR A 265 14.96 -17.73 -12.63
C TYR A 265 13.72 -16.83 -12.71
N TYR A 266 12.84 -16.91 -11.71
CA TYR A 266 11.68 -16.05 -11.63
C TYR A 266 12.10 -14.59 -11.67
N LYS A 267 11.44 -13.80 -12.53
CA LYS A 267 11.68 -12.36 -12.65
C LYS A 267 10.59 -11.61 -11.88
N PRO A 268 10.84 -11.23 -10.61
CA PRO A 268 9.87 -10.47 -9.84
C PRO A 268 9.71 -9.05 -10.41
N SER A 269 8.59 -8.41 -10.05
CA SER A 269 8.46 -6.97 -10.26
C SER A 269 9.28 -6.22 -9.20
N LYS A 270 9.72 -4.99 -9.50
CA LYS A 270 10.43 -4.15 -8.53
C LYS A 270 9.65 -3.93 -7.22
N PRO A 271 8.33 -3.64 -7.23
CA PRO A 271 7.53 -3.59 -6.00
C PRO A 271 7.52 -4.90 -5.22
N THR A 272 7.53 -6.05 -5.88
CA THR A 272 7.61 -7.37 -5.22
C THR A 272 8.94 -7.55 -4.49
N VAL A 273 10.05 -7.16 -5.10
CA VAL A 273 11.38 -7.23 -4.46
C VAL A 273 11.43 -6.33 -3.22
N LEU A 274 10.96 -5.09 -3.35
CA LEU A 274 10.88 -4.15 -2.23
C LEU A 274 9.96 -4.67 -1.11
N ALA A 275 8.85 -5.33 -1.45
CA ALA A 275 7.95 -5.90 -0.45
C ALA A 275 8.65 -6.91 0.46
N PHE A 276 9.44 -7.82 -0.10
CA PHE A 276 10.20 -8.79 0.68
C PHE A 276 11.35 -8.14 1.45
N ALA A 277 12.07 -7.21 0.83
CA ALA A 277 13.14 -6.48 1.48
C ALA A 277 12.64 -5.71 2.72
N LEU A 278 11.48 -5.07 2.62
CA LEU A 278 10.82 -4.39 3.74
C LEU A 278 10.29 -5.39 4.78
N ALA A 279 9.70 -6.52 4.35
CA ALA A 279 9.23 -7.55 5.28
C ALA A 279 10.37 -8.15 6.13
N LEU A 280 11.54 -8.32 5.51
CA LEU A 280 12.76 -8.79 6.15
C LEU A 280 13.51 -7.69 6.91
N GLU A 281 13.02 -6.44 6.87
CA GLU A 281 13.62 -5.28 7.55
C GLU A 281 15.11 -5.07 7.19
N LEU A 282 15.45 -5.33 5.94
CA LEU A 282 16.84 -5.26 5.48
C LEU A 282 17.35 -3.82 5.47
N PRO A 283 18.62 -3.57 5.84
CA PRO A 283 19.22 -2.25 5.74
C PRO A 283 19.40 -1.85 4.26
N LEU A 284 19.44 -0.55 3.98
CA LEU A 284 19.52 0.00 2.61
C LEU A 284 20.56 -0.67 1.69
N PRO A 285 21.80 -0.98 2.13
CA PRO A 285 22.78 -1.67 1.27
C PRO A 285 22.33 -3.07 0.85
N GLU A 286 21.68 -3.82 1.75
CA GLU A 286 21.16 -5.16 1.45
C GLU A 286 19.92 -5.09 0.55
N ILE A 287 19.08 -4.06 0.70
CA ILE A 287 17.96 -3.80 -0.22
C ILE A 287 18.48 -3.53 -1.64
N GLN A 288 19.54 -2.72 -1.76
CA GLN A 288 20.16 -2.43 -3.05
C GLN A 288 20.76 -3.69 -3.69
N ASP A 289 21.45 -4.53 -2.92
CA ASP A 289 21.96 -5.81 -3.39
C ASP A 289 20.83 -6.74 -3.88
N MET A 290 19.75 -6.86 -3.10
CA MET A 290 18.59 -7.67 -3.46
C MET A 290 17.89 -7.14 -4.73
N LEU A 291 17.80 -5.83 -4.91
CA LEU A 291 17.29 -5.20 -6.13
C LEU A 291 18.20 -5.49 -7.33
N MET A 292 19.52 -5.37 -7.16
CA MET A 292 20.48 -5.63 -8.24
C MET A 292 20.39 -7.07 -8.75
N LYS A 293 20.26 -8.06 -7.85
CA LYS A 293 20.06 -9.47 -8.21
C LYS A 293 18.76 -9.74 -8.97
N ALA A 294 17.76 -8.88 -8.80
CA ALA A 294 16.51 -8.92 -9.57
C ALA A 294 16.54 -8.03 -10.83
N GLY A 295 17.65 -7.31 -11.09
CA GLY A 295 17.81 -6.43 -12.25
C GLY A 295 17.24 -5.02 -12.06
N PHE A 296 17.10 -4.56 -10.82
CA PHE A 296 16.58 -3.23 -10.48
C PHE A 296 17.58 -2.41 -9.66
N ALA A 297 17.35 -1.10 -9.61
CA ALA A 297 18.03 -0.18 -8.71
C ALA A 297 17.04 0.88 -8.22
N LEU A 298 17.28 1.48 -7.05
CA LEU A 298 16.55 2.67 -6.61
C LEU A 298 17.04 3.87 -7.44
N SER A 299 16.10 4.67 -7.96
CA SER A 299 16.40 5.86 -8.75
C SER A 299 15.79 7.09 -8.12
N HIS A 300 16.61 8.10 -7.83
CA HIS A 300 16.12 9.41 -7.38
C HIS A 300 15.28 10.15 -8.45
N SER A 301 15.21 9.65 -9.69
CA SER A 301 14.33 10.17 -10.74
C SER A 301 12.88 9.64 -10.64
N SER A 302 12.62 8.69 -9.74
CA SER A 302 11.32 8.09 -9.50
C SER A 302 10.79 8.52 -8.14
N LYS A 303 9.64 9.19 -8.10
CA LYS A 303 8.97 9.56 -6.84
C LYS A 303 8.68 8.34 -5.97
N PHE A 304 8.29 7.22 -6.60
CA PHE A 304 8.11 5.94 -5.92
C PHE A 304 9.37 5.53 -5.14
N ASP A 305 10.54 5.54 -5.80
CA ASP A 305 11.78 5.10 -5.15
C ASP A 305 12.22 6.06 -4.03
N VAL A 306 12.09 7.37 -4.26
CA VAL A 306 12.44 8.41 -3.26
C VAL A 306 11.58 8.26 -2.01
N ILE A 307 10.27 8.00 -2.17
CA ILE A 307 9.37 7.77 -1.05
C ILE A 307 9.79 6.49 -0.31
N VAL A 308 10.04 5.39 -1.00
CA VAL A 308 10.45 4.14 -0.35
C VAL A 308 11.77 4.30 0.41
N GLU A 309 12.75 4.95 -0.21
CA GLU A 309 14.06 5.22 0.41
C GLU A 309 13.94 6.10 1.67
N TYR A 310 13.07 7.12 1.65
CA TYR A 310 12.78 7.94 2.83
C TYR A 310 12.37 7.09 4.04
N PHE A 311 11.44 6.15 3.84
CA PHE A 311 10.95 5.29 4.91
C PHE A 311 12.03 4.32 5.41
N ILE A 312 12.82 3.73 4.49
CA ILE A 312 13.96 2.87 4.84
C ILE A 312 14.98 3.63 5.70
N LEU A 313 15.33 4.87 5.32
CA LEU A 313 16.27 5.70 6.07
C LEU A 313 15.76 6.06 7.48
N LYS A 314 14.44 6.15 7.64
CA LYS A 314 13.79 6.34 8.95
C LYS A 314 13.60 5.04 9.73
N GLN A 315 14.10 3.92 9.22
CA GLN A 315 13.91 2.57 9.78
C GLN A 315 12.43 2.20 9.95
N ASN A 316 11.57 2.74 9.08
CA ASN A 316 10.15 2.40 9.05
C ASN A 316 9.89 1.46 7.88
N TYR A 317 9.86 0.16 8.16
CA TYR A 317 9.65 -0.89 7.17
C TYR A 317 8.18 -1.31 7.04
N ASN A 318 7.24 -0.57 7.64
CA ASN A 318 5.83 -0.90 7.57
C ASN A 318 5.29 -0.64 6.16
N ILE A 319 5.07 -1.72 5.40
CA ILE A 319 4.61 -1.67 4.01
C ILE A 319 3.31 -0.88 3.83
N TYR A 320 2.43 -0.86 4.84
CA TYR A 320 1.16 -0.17 4.76
C TYR A 320 1.30 1.33 4.98
N GLU A 321 2.18 1.77 5.88
CA GLU A 321 2.51 3.19 6.03
C GLU A 321 3.27 3.72 4.81
N ILE A 322 4.11 2.90 4.19
CA ILE A 322 4.79 3.25 2.93
C ILE A 322 3.78 3.33 1.77
N ASN A 323 2.92 2.32 1.63
CA ASN A 323 1.81 2.35 0.67
C ASN A 323 0.88 3.53 0.95
N GLU A 324 0.79 3.94 2.21
CA GLU A 324 0.04 5.12 2.56
C GLU A 324 0.65 6.34 1.86
N ALA A 325 1.93 6.59 2.09
CA ALA A 325 2.64 7.67 1.41
C ALA A 325 2.57 7.57 -0.12
N LEU A 326 2.83 6.40 -0.69
CA LEU A 326 2.83 6.18 -2.14
C LEU A 326 1.50 6.56 -2.78
N PHE A 327 0.38 6.15 -2.18
CA PHE A 327 -0.95 6.51 -2.68
C PHE A 327 -1.23 8.02 -2.59
N ALA A 328 -0.75 8.72 -1.56
CA ALA A 328 -0.90 10.19 -1.46
C ALA A 328 -0.21 10.93 -2.62
N PHE A 329 0.89 10.38 -3.12
CA PHE A 329 1.67 10.95 -4.22
C PHE A 329 1.32 10.32 -5.59
N ASP A 330 0.15 9.69 -5.71
CA ASP A 330 -0.34 9.02 -6.93
C ASP A 330 0.67 8.00 -7.51
N GLN A 331 1.41 7.31 -6.64
CA GLN A 331 2.37 6.27 -7.02
C GLN A 331 1.77 4.86 -6.91
N SER A 332 2.41 3.90 -7.58
CA SER A 332 2.06 2.48 -7.46
C SER A 332 2.37 1.94 -6.05
N LEU A 333 1.60 0.96 -5.58
CA LEU A 333 1.78 0.35 -4.26
C LEU A 333 2.80 -0.80 -4.29
N ILE A 334 3.37 -1.08 -3.13
CA ILE A 334 4.25 -2.22 -2.83
C ILE A 334 3.41 -3.42 -2.41
N GLY A 335 3.80 -4.62 -2.85
CA GLY A 335 3.10 -5.88 -2.49
C GLY A 335 2.28 -6.50 -3.62
N GLY A 336 2.09 -5.78 -4.73
CA GLY A 336 1.56 -6.31 -6.00
C GLY A 336 0.11 -5.95 -6.28
#